data_AF-A0A3A4S1U4-F1
#
_entry.id   AF-A0A3A4S1U4-F1
#
_cell.length_a   1.000
_cell.length_b   1.000
_cell.length_c   1.000
_cell.angle_alpha   90.00
_cell.angle_beta   90.00
_cell.angle_gamma   90.00
#
_symmetry.space_group_name_H-M   'P 1'
#
loop_
_entity.id
_entity.type
_entity.pdbx_description
1 polymer ?
#
loop_
_entity_poly.entity_id
_entity_poly.type
_entity_poly.pdbx_seq_one_letter_code
_entity_poly.pdbx_strand_id
1 'polypeptide(L)'
;MNKNLTIKSAIVMASLLLVFSGGVFGKSLGTFEGTIQGANCVVHETTCPINNQDPHVALENDFVLLTPDGEYYFLPNINRSLKVKYVNKDIRIKGEAKGHSIVVNDLSVKSGSDFQSVWNWSEITKKMNRN
;
A
#
# COMPACT_ATOMS: atom_id res chain seq x y z
N MET A 1 57.62 -43.71 -15.01
CA MET A 1 56.31 -44.25 -15.46
C MET A 1 55.30 -43.99 -14.34
N ASN A 2 54.50 -42.92 -14.46
CA ASN A 2 53.09 -42.91 -14.93
C ASN A 2 52.15 -43.50 -13.86
N LYS A 3 51.53 -42.68 -12.99
CA LYS A 3 50.36 -41.78 -13.15
C LYS A 3 48.99 -42.51 -13.12
N ASN A 4 48.17 -42.04 -12.18
CA ASN A 4 46.70 -41.96 -12.19
C ASN A 4 45.90 -43.17 -11.72
N LEU A 5 45.72 -43.27 -10.40
CA LEU A 5 44.48 -43.74 -9.81
C LEU A 5 43.74 -42.53 -9.26
N THR A 6 43.00 -41.86 -10.14
CA THR A 6 42.12 -40.73 -9.82
C THR A 6 40.68 -41.21 -10.00
N ILE A 7 39.75 -40.50 -9.37
CA ILE A 7 38.28 -40.60 -9.45
C ILE A 7 37.69 -41.31 -8.22
N LYS A 8 36.75 -40.60 -7.57
CA LYS A 8 35.96 -40.97 -6.38
C LYS A 8 36.55 -40.60 -5.02
N SER A 9 36.71 -39.31 -4.76
CA SER A 9 36.40 -38.69 -3.45
C SER A 9 36.47 -37.18 -3.56
N ALA A 10 35.55 -36.61 -4.34
CA ALA A 10 35.31 -35.17 -4.40
C ALA A 10 33.90 -34.88 -3.87
N ILE A 11 33.57 -35.40 -2.69
CA ILE A 11 32.30 -35.14 -1.99
C ILE A 11 32.61 -34.82 -0.53
N VAL A 12 33.59 -33.95 -0.27
CA VAL A 12 33.85 -33.42 1.08
C VAL A 12 34.41 -32.01 0.97
N MET A 13 33.71 -31.05 0.33
CA MET A 13 34.05 -29.62 0.47
C MET A 13 33.07 -28.68 -0.25
N ALA A 14 31.83 -28.60 0.22
CA ALA A 14 30.97 -27.45 -0.12
C ALA A 14 29.86 -27.25 0.90
N SER A 15 30.18 -27.34 2.20
CA SER A 15 29.34 -26.77 3.27
C SER A 15 29.55 -25.25 3.28
N LEU A 16 29.18 -24.59 2.18
CA LEU A 16 29.29 -23.16 2.00
C LEU A 16 28.11 -22.49 2.72
N LEU A 17 28.34 -22.19 3.99
CA LEU A 17 27.84 -21.01 4.71
C LEU A 17 26.53 -20.42 4.14
N LEU A 18 25.41 -20.97 4.61
CA LEU A 18 24.13 -20.28 4.64
C LEU A 18 24.26 -19.09 5.62
N VAL A 19 24.88 -18.01 5.16
CA VAL A 19 24.80 -16.71 5.82
C VAL A 19 23.38 -16.22 5.57
N PHE A 20 22.50 -16.50 6.53
CA PHE A 20 21.21 -15.83 6.68
C PHE A 20 21.51 -14.32 6.73
N SER A 21 21.37 -13.66 5.59
CA SER A 21 21.35 -12.21 5.52
C SER A 21 20.09 -11.79 6.27
N GLY A 22 20.29 -11.24 7.47
CA GLY A 22 19.23 -10.64 8.25
C GLY A 22 18.48 -9.65 7.36
N GLY A 23 17.22 -9.96 7.07
CA GLY A 23 16.31 -9.04 6.41
C GLY A 23 16.22 -7.79 7.28
N VAL A 24 16.83 -6.71 6.82
CA VAL A 24 16.52 -5.38 7.32
C VAL A 24 15.06 -5.14 6.94
N PHE A 25 14.16 -5.30 7.91
CA PHE A 25 12.79 -4.79 7.83
C PHE A 25 12.86 -3.25 7.88
N GLY A 26 13.34 -2.65 6.80
CA GLY A 26 13.24 -1.22 6.59
C GLY A 26 11.77 -0.85 6.46
N LYS A 27 11.35 0.21 7.15
CA LYS A 27 10.06 0.87 6.89
C LYS A 27 9.98 1.21 5.41
N SER A 28 9.24 0.43 4.65
CA SER A 28 9.09 0.64 3.22
C SER A 28 8.10 1.78 2.99
N LEU A 29 8.62 2.92 2.54
CA LEU A 29 7.80 3.95 1.92
C LEU A 29 7.37 3.44 0.54
N GLY A 30 6.10 3.09 0.41
CA GLY A 30 5.52 2.54 -0.81
C GLY A 30 4.72 3.57 -1.61
N THR A 31 4.51 3.26 -2.90
CA THR A 31 3.49 3.89 -3.73
C THR A 31 2.39 2.87 -3.99
N PHE A 32 1.15 3.25 -3.70
CA PHE A 32 -0.03 2.40 -3.83
C PHE A 32 -1.02 3.09 -4.77
N GLU A 33 -1.60 2.34 -5.70
CA GLU A 33 -2.58 2.84 -6.66
C GLU A 33 -3.86 2.03 -6.57
N GLY A 34 -4.99 2.68 -6.83
CA GLY A 34 -6.29 2.03 -6.74
C GLY A 34 -7.41 3.04 -6.67
N THR A 35 -8.53 2.63 -6.07
CA THR A 35 -9.71 3.49 -5.90
C THR A 35 -10.15 3.55 -4.45
N ILE A 36 -10.78 4.65 -4.05
CA ILE A 36 -11.42 4.73 -2.73
C ILE A 36 -12.79 4.04 -2.81
N GLN A 37 -12.97 3.02 -1.97
CA GLN A 37 -14.18 2.20 -1.89
C GLN A 37 -14.71 2.16 -0.46
N GLY A 38 -16.01 1.88 -0.33
CA GLY A 38 -16.63 1.68 0.99
C GLY A 38 -16.01 0.50 1.72
N ALA A 39 -15.63 0.65 2.98
CA ALA A 39 -14.97 -0.43 3.71
C ALA A 39 -15.91 -1.63 3.87
N ASN A 40 -17.19 -1.40 4.18
CA ASN A 40 -18.14 -2.50 4.38
C ASN A 40 -18.35 -3.30 3.10
N CYS A 41 -18.51 -2.65 1.96
CA CYS A 41 -18.74 -3.39 0.71
C CYS A 41 -17.53 -4.23 0.30
N VAL A 42 -16.31 -3.68 0.44
CA VAL A 42 -15.06 -4.40 0.13
C VAL A 42 -14.83 -5.57 1.08
N VAL A 43 -14.94 -5.34 2.39
CA VAL A 43 -14.66 -6.39 3.40
C VAL A 43 -15.65 -7.54 3.33
N HIS A 44 -16.91 -7.28 2.99
CA HIS A 44 -17.96 -8.30 2.88
C HIS A 44 -18.16 -8.80 1.45
N GLU A 45 -17.32 -8.40 0.49
CA GLU A 45 -17.39 -8.81 -0.91
C GLU A 45 -18.78 -8.55 -1.56
N THR A 46 -19.38 -7.40 -1.23
CA THR A 46 -20.68 -6.97 -1.78
C THR A 46 -20.51 -5.80 -2.76
N THR A 47 -21.59 -5.43 -3.45
CA THR A 47 -21.56 -4.34 -4.43
C THR A 47 -21.27 -2.99 -3.76
N CYS A 48 -20.18 -2.35 -4.17
CA CYS A 48 -19.82 -1.03 -3.70
C CYS A 48 -20.64 0.09 -4.36
N PRO A 49 -20.83 1.23 -3.66
CA PRO A 49 -21.55 2.38 -4.20
C PRO A 49 -20.94 2.87 -5.51
N ILE A 50 -21.77 3.31 -6.46
CA ILE A 50 -21.31 3.68 -7.82
C ILE A 50 -20.70 5.10 -7.83
N ASN A 51 -21.10 5.97 -6.92
CA ASN A 51 -20.57 7.32 -6.80
C ASN A 51 -20.82 7.90 -5.40
N ASN A 52 -20.35 9.14 -5.18
CA ASN A 52 -20.47 9.85 -3.92
C ASN A 52 -21.87 10.41 -3.60
N GLN A 53 -22.85 10.27 -4.50
CA GLN A 53 -24.25 10.64 -4.29
C GLN A 53 -25.10 9.45 -3.84
N ASP A 54 -24.55 8.24 -3.88
CA ASP A 54 -25.20 7.04 -3.40
C ASP A 54 -25.46 7.14 -1.88
N PRO A 55 -26.71 6.95 -1.41
CA PRO A 55 -27.04 7.02 0.01
C PRO A 55 -26.19 6.09 0.89
N HIS A 56 -25.71 4.96 0.36
CA HIS A 56 -24.83 4.06 1.08
C HIS A 56 -23.50 4.73 1.49
N VAL A 57 -22.98 5.67 0.69
CA VAL A 57 -21.78 6.44 1.03
C VAL A 57 -22.00 7.28 2.29
N ALA A 58 -23.22 7.78 2.53
CA ALA A 58 -23.53 8.53 3.73
C ALA A 58 -23.52 7.64 5.00
N LEU A 59 -23.95 6.39 4.86
CA LEU A 59 -24.02 5.40 5.95
C LEU A 59 -22.72 4.65 6.20
N GLU A 60 -21.80 4.68 5.24
CA GLU A 60 -20.52 3.97 5.34
C GLU A 60 -19.65 4.53 6.46
N ASN A 61 -19.18 3.69 7.38
CA ASN A 61 -18.42 4.17 8.55
C ASN A 61 -17.01 4.63 8.16
N ASP A 62 -16.37 3.93 7.22
CA ASP A 62 -15.06 4.32 6.70
C ASP A 62 -14.83 3.80 5.28
N PHE A 63 -13.78 4.29 4.64
CA PHE A 63 -13.39 3.93 3.29
C PHE A 63 -11.95 3.42 3.26
N VAL A 64 -11.69 2.53 2.31
CA VAL A 64 -10.39 1.90 2.06
C VAL A 64 -9.87 2.26 0.67
N LEU A 65 -8.57 2.16 0.49
CA LEU A 65 -7.98 1.99 -0.85
C LEU A 65 -8.22 0.53 -1.26
N LEU A 66 -8.84 0.30 -2.42
CA LEU A 66 -8.87 -1.00 -3.09
C LEU A 66 -7.91 -0.95 -4.29
N THR A 67 -6.91 -1.81 -4.30
CA THR A 67 -5.89 -1.89 -5.36
C THR A 67 -6.35 -2.80 -6.50
N PRO A 68 -5.73 -2.72 -7.71
CA PRO A 68 -6.14 -3.53 -8.87
C PRO A 68 -5.99 -5.05 -8.68
N ASP A 69 -5.12 -5.48 -7.78
CA ASP A 69 -4.90 -6.88 -7.39
C ASP A 69 -5.90 -7.37 -6.33
N GLY A 70 -6.82 -6.52 -5.88
CA GLY A 70 -7.89 -6.86 -4.93
C GLY A 70 -7.52 -6.70 -3.46
N GLU A 71 -6.28 -6.27 -3.15
CA GLU A 71 -5.89 -5.93 -1.79
C GLU A 71 -6.57 -4.63 -1.33
N TYR A 72 -6.79 -4.51 -0.02
CA TYR A 72 -7.34 -3.28 0.55
C TYR A 72 -6.59 -2.78 1.77
N TYR A 73 -6.60 -1.46 1.92
CA TYR A 73 -5.91 -0.76 2.99
C TYR A 73 -6.75 0.36 3.60
N PHE A 74 -6.87 0.35 4.92
CA PHE A 74 -7.39 1.49 5.66
C PHE A 74 -6.42 2.66 5.64
N LEU A 75 -6.96 3.87 5.63
CA LEU A 75 -6.19 5.13 5.55
C LEU A 75 -6.44 5.95 6.83
N PRO A 76 -5.88 5.56 7.99
CA PRO A 76 -6.29 6.06 9.30
C PRO A 76 -6.01 7.55 9.55
N ASN A 77 -5.03 8.14 8.86
CA ASN A 77 -4.69 9.56 9.00
C ASN A 77 -5.37 10.46 7.94
N ILE A 78 -6.18 9.88 7.06
CA ILE A 78 -7.04 10.62 6.14
C ILE A 78 -8.44 10.70 6.75
N ASN A 79 -9.01 11.90 6.83
CA ASN A 79 -10.36 12.08 7.35
C ASN A 79 -11.41 11.51 6.37
N ARG A 80 -12.49 10.94 6.92
CA ARG A 80 -13.59 10.33 6.15
C ARG A 80 -14.13 11.26 5.06
N SER A 81 -14.31 12.55 5.34
CA SER A 81 -14.85 13.51 4.36
C SER A 81 -13.98 13.66 3.11
N LEU A 82 -12.65 13.57 3.24
CA LEU A 82 -11.77 13.60 2.07
C LEU A 82 -11.85 12.30 1.28
N LYS A 83 -11.98 11.15 1.96
CA LYS A 83 -12.17 9.85 1.30
C LYS A 83 -13.47 9.86 0.48
N VAL A 84 -14.58 10.29 1.08
CA VAL A 84 -15.91 10.43 0.43
C VAL A 84 -15.83 11.27 -0.86
N LYS A 85 -15.10 12.40 -0.82
CA LYS A 85 -14.94 13.29 -1.97
C LYS A 85 -14.34 12.60 -3.20
N TYR A 86 -13.52 11.57 -2.99
CA TYR A 86 -12.77 10.87 -4.03
C TYR A 86 -13.17 9.39 -4.18
N VAL A 87 -14.34 9.00 -3.67
CA VAL A 87 -14.91 7.66 -3.91
C VAL A 87 -14.95 7.37 -5.41
N ASN A 88 -14.53 6.16 -5.79
CA ASN A 88 -14.44 5.67 -7.17
C ASN A 88 -13.53 6.47 -8.10
N LYS A 89 -12.64 7.32 -7.57
CA LYS A 89 -11.60 7.98 -8.35
C LYS A 89 -10.32 7.17 -8.31
N ASP A 90 -9.60 7.16 -9.44
CA ASP A 90 -8.23 6.66 -9.50
C ASP A 90 -7.36 7.54 -8.61
N ILE A 91 -6.72 6.92 -7.62
CA ILE A 91 -5.84 7.59 -6.68
C ILE A 91 -4.45 6.93 -6.62
N ARG A 92 -3.47 7.74 -6.27
CA ARG A 92 -2.11 7.33 -5.95
C ARG A 92 -1.77 7.82 -4.56
N ILE A 93 -1.34 6.91 -3.70
CA ILE A 93 -0.92 7.15 -2.34
C ILE A 93 0.57 6.90 -2.22
N LYS A 94 1.29 7.83 -1.60
CA LYS A 94 2.63 7.56 -1.07
C LYS A 94 2.53 7.46 0.44
N GLY A 95 3.04 6.37 1.03
CA GLY A 95 2.85 6.13 2.46
C GLY A 95 3.59 4.91 2.99
N GLU A 96 3.44 4.66 4.28
CA GLU A 96 4.00 3.49 4.98
C GLU A 96 2.88 2.49 5.27
N ALA A 97 2.94 1.30 4.66
CA ALA A 97 2.00 0.22 4.96
C ALA A 97 2.37 -0.52 6.26
N LYS A 98 1.37 -0.83 7.06
CA LYS A 98 1.45 -1.62 8.29
C LYS A 98 0.24 -2.55 8.37
N GLY A 99 0.40 -3.79 7.93
CA GLY A 99 -0.73 -4.70 7.73
C GLY A 99 -1.72 -4.11 6.71
N HIS A 100 -3.02 -4.17 7.01
CA HIS A 100 -4.10 -3.60 6.19
C HIS A 100 -4.31 -2.09 6.40
N SER A 101 -3.25 -1.35 6.69
CA SER A 101 -3.34 0.10 6.90
C SER A 101 -2.16 0.82 6.28
N ILE A 102 -2.40 1.98 5.69
CA ILE A 102 -1.36 2.85 5.15
C ILE A 102 -1.41 4.19 5.88
N VAL A 103 -0.31 4.56 6.53
CA VAL A 103 -0.11 5.95 6.97
C VAL A 103 0.27 6.77 5.75
N VAL A 104 -0.65 7.62 5.31
CA VAL A 104 -0.53 8.38 4.06
C VAL A 104 0.36 9.60 4.25
N ASN A 105 1.35 9.79 3.37
CA ASN A 105 2.17 10.99 3.31
C ASN A 105 1.67 11.96 2.22
N ASP A 106 1.26 11.42 1.07
CA ASP A 106 0.66 12.17 -0.04
C ASP A 106 -0.50 11.35 -0.63
N LEU A 107 -1.61 12.04 -0.91
CA LEU A 107 -2.74 11.49 -1.65
C LEU A 107 -2.93 12.34 -2.91
N SER A 108 -2.82 11.68 -4.06
CA SER A 108 -3.02 12.27 -5.37
C SER A 108 -4.18 11.61 -6.09
N VAL A 109 -4.94 12.40 -6.87
CA VAL A 109 -6.11 11.95 -7.63
C VAL A 109 -5.83 12.15 -9.11
N LYS A 110 -6.22 11.18 -9.94
CA LYS A 110 -6.03 11.28 -11.38
C LYS A 110 -6.93 12.38 -11.98
N SER A 111 -6.33 13.23 -12.79
CA SER A 111 -6.96 14.34 -13.51
C SER A 111 -6.37 14.38 -14.92
N GLY A 112 -7.12 13.86 -15.89
CA GLY A 112 -6.60 13.64 -17.24
C GLY A 112 -5.52 12.54 -17.27
N SER A 113 -4.35 12.87 -17.82
CA SER A 113 -3.18 11.96 -17.87
C SER A 113 -2.35 11.95 -16.59
N ASP A 114 -2.55 12.93 -15.70
CA ASP A 114 -1.67 13.17 -14.56
C ASP A 114 -2.35 12.91 -13.23
N PHE A 115 -1.52 12.77 -12.18
CA PHE A 115 -1.98 12.71 -10.80
C PHE A 115 -1.71 14.05 -10.11
N GLN A 116 -2.76 14.62 -9.52
CA GLN A 116 -2.68 15.88 -8.79
C GLN A 116 -2.76 15.64 -7.29
N SER A 117 -1.78 16.14 -6.53
CA SER A 117 -1.82 16.05 -5.07
C SER A 117 -2.97 16.89 -4.53
N VAL A 118 -3.80 16.27 -3.69
CA VAL A 118 -4.96 16.91 -3.05
C VAL A 118 -4.83 16.97 -1.53
N TRP A 119 -3.83 16.30 -0.97
CA TRP A 119 -3.58 16.24 0.46
C TRP A 119 -2.14 15.78 0.74
N ASN A 120 -1.49 16.45 1.70
CA ASN A 120 -0.12 16.15 2.10
C ASN A 120 0.06 16.26 3.63
N TRP A 121 0.60 15.21 4.25
CA TRP A 121 0.74 15.12 5.71
C TRP A 121 1.73 16.15 6.29
N SER A 122 2.81 16.45 5.57
CA SER A 122 3.83 17.40 6.03
C SER A 122 3.28 18.83 6.11
N GLU A 123 2.40 19.19 5.17
CA GLU A 123 1.77 20.51 5.17
C GLU A 123 0.78 20.66 6.33
N ILE A 124 0.04 19.60 6.63
CA ILE A 124 -0.97 19.58 7.70
C ILE A 124 -0.31 19.67 9.07
N THR A 125 0.69 18.83 9.33
CA THR A 125 1.45 18.85 10.58
C THR A 125 2.15 20.19 10.80
N LYS A 126 2.70 20.80 9.73
CA LYS A 126 3.28 22.16 9.80
C LYS A 126 2.24 23.24 10.10
N LYS A 127 0.97 23.07 9.70
CA LYS A 127 -0.12 24.00 10.06
C LYS A 127 -0.54 23.83 11.52
N MET A 128 -0.61 22.59 12.01
CA MET A 128 -0.97 22.31 13.41
C MET A 128 0.07 22.85 14.40
N ASN A 129 1.37 22.71 14.10
CA ASN A 129 2.46 23.16 14.98
C ASN A 129 2.71 24.68 14.96
N ARG A 130 1.96 25.45 14.16
CA ARG A 130 2.07 26.92 14.07
C ARG A 130 0.99 27.66 14.86
N ASN A 131 0.08 26.93 15.48
CA ASN A 131 -0.95 27.45 16.38
C ASN A 131 -0.58 27.14 17.83
#